data_AF-A0A058Z2P7-F1
#
_entry.id   AF-A0A058Z2P7-F1
#
_cell.length_a   1.000
_cell.length_b   1.000
_cell.length_c   1.000
_cell.angle_alpha   90.00
_cell.angle_beta   90.00
_cell.angle_gamma   90.00
#
_symmetry.space_group_name_H-M   'P 1'
#
loop_
_entity.id
_entity.type
_entity.pdbx_description
1 polymer ?
#
loop_
_entity_poly.entity_id
_entity_poly.type
_entity_poly.pdbx_seq_one_letter_code
_entity_poly.pdbx_strand_id
1 'polypeptide(L)'
;MPADMRTHVQRIFVKTPREKQTMMFTATLPDEMKTICKRFMNHPLEIYVDKESKLTLAGLRQYYVSVLDQQKVERLMGLLDHLDFSQVVIFVRSIARCKMLAELLANENFPAIAIYSTLDTQERIARYRRFKENKERILVATDLFGRGIDIEHVNIVINFDLPESSDQYLHRVGRAGRFGTKGLAIAFCDNKKEEVDLLESIQNRFEVDIEELPDHIDPSTYMVA
;
A
#
# COMPACT_ATOMS: atom_id res chain seq x y z
N MET A 1 -13.94 -7.76 8.90
CA MET A 1 -14.96 -6.69 9.07
C MET A 1 -15.22 -6.49 10.56
N PRO A 2 -15.35 -5.25 11.06
CA PRO A 2 -15.89 -5.03 12.40
C PRO A 2 -17.28 -5.69 12.48
N ALA A 3 -17.57 -6.42 13.56
CA ALA A 3 -18.82 -7.17 13.73
C ALA A 3 -20.09 -6.31 13.49
N ASP A 4 -19.97 -5.01 13.75
CA ASP A 4 -21.05 -4.02 13.60
C ASP A 4 -21.48 -3.77 12.14
N MET A 5 -20.54 -3.83 11.18
CA MET A 5 -20.83 -3.51 9.77
C MET A 5 -21.71 -4.57 9.10
N ARG A 6 -21.49 -5.85 9.44
CA ARG A 6 -22.27 -6.98 8.88
C ARG A 6 -23.75 -6.85 9.23
N THR A 7 -24.05 -6.53 10.48
CA THR A 7 -25.42 -6.33 10.98
C THR A 7 -26.11 -5.19 10.24
N HIS A 8 -25.39 -4.08 10.01
CA HIS A 8 -25.90 -2.95 9.24
C HIS A 8 -26.22 -3.32 7.78
N VAL A 9 -25.33 -4.03 7.10
CA VAL A 9 -25.56 -4.50 5.72
C VAL A 9 -26.77 -5.43 5.65
N GLN A 10 -26.92 -6.37 6.59
CA GLN A 10 -28.08 -7.26 6.66
C GLN A 10 -29.38 -6.50 6.86
N ARG A 11 -29.40 -5.52 7.78
CA ARG A 11 -30.57 -4.70 8.06
C ARG A 11 -31.01 -3.89 6.84
N ILE A 12 -30.05 -3.35 6.09
CA ILE A 12 -30.33 -2.63 4.83
C ILE A 12 -30.86 -3.61 3.78
N PHE A 13 -30.21 -4.77 3.62
CA PHE A 13 -30.59 -5.76 2.63
C PHE A 13 -32.04 -6.26 2.80
N VAL A 14 -32.49 -6.51 4.04
CA VAL A 14 -33.87 -6.96 4.32
C VAL A 14 -34.92 -5.89 3.97
N LYS A 15 -34.54 -4.61 3.93
CA LYS A 15 -35.42 -3.51 3.54
C LYS A 15 -35.54 -3.32 2.01
N THR A 16 -34.70 -4.00 1.25
CA THR A 16 -34.78 -3.98 -0.23
C THR A 16 -35.74 -5.06 -0.74
N PRO A 17 -36.29 -4.94 -1.96
CA PRO A 17 -37.12 -5.98 -2.56
C PRO A 17 -36.48 -7.36 -2.50
N ARG A 18 -37.29 -8.41 -2.30
CA ARG A 18 -36.80 -9.80 -2.28
C ARG A 18 -36.22 -10.20 -3.63
N GLU A 19 -36.91 -9.85 -4.71
CA GLU A 19 -36.45 -10.06 -6.08
C GLU A 19 -35.63 -8.86 -6.54
N LYS A 20 -34.32 -9.05 -6.63
CA LYS A 20 -33.37 -8.05 -7.11
C LYS A 20 -32.10 -8.74 -7.59
N GLN A 21 -31.35 -8.05 -8.43
CA GLN A 21 -29.97 -8.44 -8.73
C GLN A 21 -29.08 -8.02 -7.54
N THR A 22 -28.29 -8.97 -7.03
CA THR A 22 -27.25 -8.70 -6.03
C THR A 22 -25.90 -9.03 -6.64
N MET A 23 -24.96 -8.09 -6.57
CA MET A 23 -23.57 -8.30 -6.98
C MET A 23 -22.65 -8.08 -5.78
N MET A 24 -21.62 -8.91 -5.67
CA MET A 24 -20.59 -8.80 -4.65
C MET A 24 -19.21 -8.84 -5.31
N PHE A 25 -18.35 -7.91 -4.91
CA PHE A 25 -16.98 -7.79 -5.40
C PHE A 25 -16.02 -7.86 -4.22
N THR A 26 -14.97 -8.66 -4.34
CA THR A 26 -13.91 -8.73 -3.34
C THR A 26 -12.58 -9.07 -3.99
N ALA A 27 -11.49 -8.49 -3.48
CA ALA A 27 -10.14 -8.84 -3.89
C ALA A 27 -9.69 -10.18 -3.28
N THR A 28 -10.23 -10.52 -2.10
CA THR A 28 -9.92 -11.78 -1.40
C THR A 28 -11.21 -12.47 -0.97
N LEU A 29 -11.31 -13.78 -1.19
CA LEU A 29 -12.50 -14.56 -0.82
C LEU A 29 -12.10 -15.77 0.04
N PRO A 30 -11.92 -15.58 1.36
CA PRO A 30 -11.77 -16.69 2.30
C PRO A 30 -13.00 -17.60 2.28
N ASP A 31 -12.83 -18.90 2.56
CA ASP A 31 -13.93 -19.88 2.52
C ASP A 31 -15.08 -19.53 3.47
N GLU A 32 -14.76 -18.97 4.64
CA GLU A 32 -15.75 -18.48 5.62
C GLU A 32 -16.64 -17.37 5.04
N MET A 33 -16.07 -16.49 4.20
CA MET A 33 -16.82 -15.41 3.53
C MET A 33 -17.70 -15.96 2.40
N LYS A 34 -17.25 -17.00 1.69
CA LYS A 34 -18.01 -17.61 0.58
C LYS A 34 -19.39 -18.06 1.03
N THR A 35 -19.48 -18.69 2.19
CA THR A 35 -20.75 -19.15 2.78
C THR A 35 -21.69 -17.98 3.12
N ILE A 36 -21.13 -16.86 3.57
CA ILE A 36 -21.89 -15.66 3.93
C ILE A 36 -22.44 -14.99 2.67
N CYS A 37 -21.61 -14.78 1.66
CA CYS A 37 -21.99 -14.15 0.38
C CYS A 37 -23.15 -14.89 -0.30
N LYS A 38 -23.12 -16.23 -0.30
CA LYS A 38 -24.19 -17.06 -0.87
C LYS A 38 -25.56 -16.85 -0.22
N ARG A 39 -25.63 -16.38 1.03
CA ARG A 39 -26.93 -16.09 1.69
C ARG A 39 -27.61 -14.81 1.18
N PHE A 40 -26.87 -13.92 0.53
CA PHE A 40 -27.39 -12.67 -0.01
C PHE A 40 -27.72 -12.74 -1.50
N MET A 41 -27.41 -13.86 -2.15
CA MET A 41 -27.55 -14.03 -3.60
C MET A 41 -28.36 -15.28 -3.88
N ASN A 42 -29.20 -15.24 -4.92
CA ASN A 42 -29.94 -16.40 -5.39
C ASN A 42 -29.20 -16.95 -6.63
N HIS A 43 -28.71 -18.19 -6.56
CA HIS A 43 -27.93 -18.85 -7.62
C HIS A 43 -26.91 -17.93 -8.34
N PRO A 44 -25.91 -17.38 -7.62
CA PRO A 44 -24.97 -16.43 -8.20
C PRO A 44 -24.08 -17.08 -9.25
N LEU A 45 -23.80 -16.34 -10.34
CA LEU A 45 -22.67 -16.63 -11.21
C LEU A 45 -21.38 -16.28 -10.47
N GLU A 46 -20.59 -17.30 -10.12
CA GLU A 46 -19.27 -17.12 -9.50
C GLU A 46 -18.24 -16.84 -10.61
N ILE A 47 -17.95 -15.56 -10.84
CA ILE A 47 -16.86 -15.17 -11.74
C ILE A 47 -15.59 -15.06 -10.93
N TYR A 48 -14.68 -15.99 -11.16
CA TYR A 48 -13.30 -15.88 -10.74
C TYR A 48 -12.53 -15.22 -11.88
N VAL A 49 -12.18 -13.95 -11.72
CA VAL A 49 -11.15 -13.35 -12.57
C VAL A 49 -9.86 -14.08 -12.18
N ASP A 50 -9.31 -14.82 -13.13
CA ASP A 50 -8.32 -15.88 -12.92
C ASP A 50 -7.32 -15.57 -11.79
N LYS A 51 -7.16 -16.52 -10.86
CA LYS A 51 -5.96 -16.56 -10.00
C LYS A 51 -4.68 -16.71 -10.84
N GLU A 52 -4.80 -17.31 -12.03
CA GLU A 52 -3.73 -17.45 -13.01
C GLU A 52 -3.47 -16.17 -13.81
N SER A 53 -4.40 -15.20 -13.82
CA SER A 53 -4.07 -13.82 -14.17
C SER A 53 -3.33 -13.26 -12.96
N LYS A 54 -2.05 -13.66 -12.92
CA LYS A 54 -1.06 -13.24 -11.95
C LYS A 54 -1.31 -11.77 -11.68
N LEU A 55 -1.44 -11.39 -10.40
CA LEU A 55 -1.34 -9.99 -9.98
C LEU A 55 0.11 -9.56 -10.23
N THR A 56 0.50 -9.49 -11.51
CA THR A 56 1.79 -8.99 -11.92
C THR A 56 1.75 -7.52 -11.60
N LEU A 57 2.65 -7.10 -10.73
CA LEU A 57 3.05 -5.71 -10.57
C LEU A 57 3.85 -5.28 -11.82
N ALA A 58 3.27 -5.47 -13.00
CA ALA A 58 3.88 -5.21 -14.29
C ALA A 58 4.17 -3.70 -14.38
N GLY A 59 5.43 -3.35 -14.62
CA GLY A 59 5.89 -1.96 -14.63
C GLY A 59 6.38 -1.44 -13.26
N LEU A 60 6.28 -2.23 -12.19
CA LEU A 60 6.85 -1.90 -10.89
C LEU A 60 8.21 -2.60 -10.71
N ARG A 61 9.27 -1.81 -10.51
CA ARG A 61 10.56 -2.31 -10.03
C ARG A 61 10.50 -2.46 -8.53
N GLN A 62 10.97 -3.59 -8.01
CA GLN A 62 10.88 -3.91 -6.59
C GLN A 62 12.26 -4.29 -6.08
N TYR A 63 12.69 -3.66 -5.00
CA TYR A 63 13.97 -3.96 -4.35
C TYR A 63 13.79 -4.02 -2.84
N TYR A 64 14.72 -4.70 -2.17
CA TYR A 64 14.89 -4.58 -0.72
C TYR A 64 16.26 -3.99 -0.38
N VAL A 65 16.36 -3.39 0.80
CA VAL A 65 17.61 -2.94 1.41
C VAL A 65 17.74 -3.64 2.76
N SER A 66 18.82 -4.36 2.94
CA SER A 66 19.20 -4.90 4.25
C SER A 66 19.74 -3.75 5.11
N VAL A 67 19.02 -3.37 6.17
CA VAL A 67 19.38 -2.22 7.01
C VAL A 67 18.82 -2.38 8.43
N LEU A 68 19.69 -2.13 9.42
CA LEU A 68 19.30 -2.14 10.82
C LEU A 68 18.35 -0.99 11.15
N ASP A 69 17.39 -1.18 12.07
CA ASP A 69 16.38 -0.14 12.39
C ASP A 69 17.00 1.24 12.72
N GLN A 70 18.16 1.24 13.39
CA GLN A 70 18.89 2.45 13.78
C GLN A 70 19.46 3.22 12.57
N GLN A 71 19.76 2.52 11.47
CA GLN A 71 20.37 3.08 10.26
C GLN A 71 19.33 3.40 9.18
N LYS A 72 18.07 2.98 9.35
CA LYS A 72 17.01 3.20 8.35
C LYS A 72 16.81 4.67 8.00
N VAL A 73 16.92 5.57 8.97
CA VAL A 73 16.72 7.01 8.76
C VAL A 73 17.81 7.58 7.85
N GLU A 74 19.08 7.31 8.16
CA GLU A 74 20.21 7.71 7.32
C GLU A 74 20.11 7.12 5.91
N ARG A 75 19.79 5.83 5.82
CA ARG A 75 19.62 5.15 4.54
C ARG A 75 18.48 5.73 3.72
N LEU A 76 17.36 6.08 4.35
CA LEU A 76 16.23 6.73 3.69
C LEU A 76 16.62 8.10 3.13
N MET A 77 17.31 8.94 3.90
CA MET A 77 17.75 10.25 3.42
C MET A 77 18.67 10.10 2.21
N GLY A 78 19.65 9.20 2.29
CA GLY A 78 20.51 8.89 1.16
C GLY A 78 19.72 8.47 -0.08
N LEU A 79 18.67 7.66 0.05
CA LEU A 79 17.81 7.31 -1.07
C LEU A 79 17.02 8.51 -1.63
N LEU A 80 16.52 9.39 -0.77
CA LEU A 80 15.78 10.58 -1.19
C LEU A 80 16.67 11.61 -1.90
N ASP A 81 17.97 11.64 -1.60
CA ASP A 81 18.94 12.51 -2.28
C ASP A 81 19.34 11.98 -3.67
N HIS A 82 19.41 10.66 -3.84
CA HIS A 82 19.94 10.03 -5.06
C HIS A 82 18.86 9.61 -6.06
N LEU A 83 17.63 9.37 -5.60
CA LEU A 83 16.53 8.95 -6.47
C LEU A 83 15.79 10.17 -7.01
N ASP A 84 15.60 10.21 -8.33
CA ASP A 84 14.68 11.15 -8.94
C ASP A 84 13.23 10.73 -8.67
N PHE A 85 12.38 11.62 -8.16
CA PHE A 85 10.95 11.34 -7.97
C PHE A 85 10.11 12.61 -8.07
N SER A 86 8.85 12.50 -8.50
CA SER A 86 7.88 13.58 -8.30
C SER A 86 7.32 13.52 -6.88
N GLN A 87 6.80 12.36 -6.50
CA GLN A 87 6.20 12.11 -5.19
C GLN A 87 6.56 10.73 -4.65
N VAL A 88 6.77 10.65 -3.33
CA VAL A 88 7.12 9.42 -2.59
C VAL A 88 6.10 9.17 -1.49
N VAL A 89 5.74 7.89 -1.31
CA VAL A 89 4.99 7.43 -0.13
C VAL A 89 5.86 6.52 0.70
N ILE A 90 5.96 6.81 2.00
CA ILE A 90 6.74 6.06 2.97
C ILE A 90 5.79 5.42 3.98
N PHE A 91 5.78 4.10 4.04
CA PHE A 91 4.97 3.34 5.00
C PHE A 91 5.77 2.97 6.24
N VAL A 92 5.18 3.23 7.41
CA VAL A 92 5.74 2.91 8.73
C VAL A 92 4.74 2.12 9.57
N ARG A 93 5.18 1.40 10.60
CA ARG A 93 4.29 0.53 11.39
C ARG A 93 3.48 1.26 12.46
N SER A 94 3.90 2.44 12.91
CA SER A 94 3.26 3.11 14.05
C SER A 94 3.07 4.62 13.86
N ILE A 95 2.07 5.17 14.55
CA ILE A 95 1.73 6.60 14.50
C ILE A 95 2.88 7.45 15.05
N ALA A 96 3.54 6.99 16.11
CA ALA A 96 4.68 7.68 16.70
C ALA A 96 5.81 7.82 15.67
N ARG A 97 6.18 6.71 15.00
CA ARG A 97 7.18 6.71 13.92
C ARG A 97 6.77 7.59 12.76
N CYS A 98 5.48 7.58 12.38
CA CYS A 98 4.96 8.41 11.30
C CYS A 98 5.15 9.91 11.57
N LYS A 99 4.86 10.35 12.80
CA LYS A 99 5.06 11.74 13.21
C LYS A 99 6.53 12.11 13.26
N MET A 100 7.33 11.31 13.96
CA MET A 100 8.76 11.56 14.13
C MET A 100 9.50 11.62 12.79
N LEU A 101 9.21 10.68 11.89
CA LEU A 101 9.86 10.62 10.59
C LEU A 101 9.48 11.82 9.70
N ALA A 102 8.21 12.21 9.67
CA ALA A 102 7.79 13.38 8.88
C ALA A 102 8.40 14.69 9.40
N GLU A 103 8.47 14.85 10.72
CA GLU A 103 9.10 16.02 11.35
C GLU A 103 10.60 16.08 11.07
N LEU A 104 11.28 14.93 11.19
CA LEU A 104 12.70 14.82 10.88
C LEU A 104 12.98 15.14 9.41
N LEU A 105 12.20 14.58 8.47
CA LEU A 105 12.35 14.89 7.04
C LEU A 105 12.13 16.38 6.76
N ALA A 106 11.13 17.00 7.39
CA ALA A 106 10.87 18.44 7.23
C ALA A 106 12.03 19.30 7.75
N ASN A 107 12.68 18.90 8.85
CA ASN A 107 13.87 19.59 9.39
C ASN A 107 15.10 19.46 8.47
N GLU A 108 15.21 18.36 7.74
CA GLU A 108 16.26 18.11 6.75
C GLU A 108 15.90 18.66 5.35
N ASN A 109 14.97 19.62 5.27
CA ASN A 109 14.51 20.27 4.04
C ASN A 109 13.82 19.34 3.01
N PHE A 110 13.32 18.19 3.44
CA PHE A 110 12.43 17.36 2.64
C PHE A 110 10.96 17.68 2.95
N PRO A 111 10.19 18.28 2.02
CA PRO A 111 8.78 18.62 2.26
C PRO A 111 7.93 17.36 2.45
N ALA A 112 7.70 17.02 3.73
CA ALA A 112 7.08 15.78 4.16
C ALA A 112 5.83 16.05 5.00
N ILE A 113 4.80 15.23 4.78
CA ILE A 113 3.54 15.29 5.54
C ILE A 113 3.18 13.92 6.11
N ALA A 114 2.65 13.90 7.34
CA ALA A 114 2.22 12.67 8.00
C ALA A 114 0.71 12.46 7.91
N ILE A 115 0.27 11.28 7.49
CA ILE A 115 -1.13 10.83 7.55
C ILE A 115 -1.22 9.49 8.28
N TYR A 116 -1.96 9.46 9.39
CA TYR A 116 -2.11 8.28 10.22
C TYR A 116 -3.56 8.09 10.70
N SER A 117 -3.82 6.92 11.26
CA SER A 117 -5.18 6.41 11.46
C SER A 117 -6.07 7.20 12.42
N THR A 118 -5.49 7.94 13.37
CA THR A 118 -6.19 8.73 14.39
C THR A 118 -6.41 10.19 14.03
N LEU A 119 -5.97 10.64 12.85
CA LEU A 119 -6.32 11.97 12.35
C LEU A 119 -7.82 12.09 12.14
N ASP A 120 -8.38 13.24 12.49
CA ASP A 120 -9.74 13.58 12.12
C ASP A 120 -9.89 13.63 10.60
N THR A 121 -11.11 13.44 10.13
CA THR A 121 -11.37 13.32 8.70
C THR A 121 -11.09 14.62 7.94
N GLN A 122 -11.32 15.79 8.56
CA GLN A 122 -11.10 17.08 7.90
C GLN A 122 -9.61 17.34 7.71
N GLU A 123 -8.82 17.16 8.75
CA GLU A 123 -7.36 17.30 8.72
C GLU A 123 -6.74 16.28 7.76
N ARG A 124 -7.20 15.03 7.80
CA ARG A 124 -6.74 13.99 6.87
C ARG A 124 -6.96 14.39 5.41
N ILE A 125 -8.13 14.94 5.08
CA ILE A 125 -8.43 15.44 3.72
C ILE A 125 -7.57 16.66 3.38
N ALA A 126 -7.37 17.59 4.33
CA ALA A 126 -6.54 18.78 4.11
C ALA A 126 -5.08 18.42 3.83
N ARG A 127 -4.49 17.50 4.61
CA ARG A 127 -3.13 16.99 4.39
C ARG A 127 -3.00 16.25 3.06
N TYR A 128 -3.97 15.39 2.76
CA TYR A 128 -3.98 14.67 1.49
C TYR A 128 -4.10 15.63 0.29
N ARG A 129 -4.88 16.72 0.38
CA ARG A 129 -4.93 17.75 -0.67
C ARG A 129 -3.58 18.43 -0.87
N ARG A 130 -2.87 18.79 0.20
CA ARG A 130 -1.51 19.37 0.09
C ARG A 130 -0.55 18.44 -0.63
N PHE A 131 -0.58 17.15 -0.31
CA PHE A 131 0.19 16.14 -1.02
C PHE A 131 -0.24 16.05 -2.49
N LYS A 132 -1.55 15.91 -2.77
CA LYS A 132 -2.08 15.82 -4.14
C LYS A 132 -1.76 17.05 -5.01
N GLU A 133 -1.72 18.24 -4.42
CA GLU A 133 -1.36 19.50 -5.09
C GLU A 133 0.16 19.70 -5.23
N ASN A 134 0.96 18.68 -4.89
CA ASN A 134 2.42 18.70 -4.94
C ASN A 134 3.08 19.79 -4.06
N LYS A 135 2.35 20.28 -3.04
CA LYS A 135 2.91 21.20 -2.02
C LYS A 135 3.85 20.47 -1.08
N GLU A 136 3.60 19.19 -0.86
CA GLU A 136 4.44 18.26 -0.12
C GLU A 136 4.74 17.09 -1.03
N ARG A 137 6.03 16.79 -1.25
CA ARG A 137 6.46 15.73 -2.18
C ARG A 137 6.54 14.37 -1.50
N ILE A 138 6.62 14.34 -0.18
CA ILE A 138 6.76 13.11 0.61
C ILE A 138 5.55 12.94 1.52
N LEU A 139 4.94 11.76 1.46
CA LEU A 139 3.90 11.34 2.40
C LEU A 139 4.40 10.22 3.28
N VAL A 140 4.41 10.41 4.59
CA VAL A 140 4.63 9.35 5.57
C VAL A 140 3.29 8.85 6.09
N ALA A 141 3.04 7.55 6.06
CA ALA A 141 1.76 6.97 6.50
C ALA A 141 1.90 5.61 7.19
N THR A 142 0.93 5.25 8.04
CA THR A 142 0.90 3.90 8.65
C THR A 142 0.24 2.88 7.72
N ASP A 143 -1.03 3.09 7.42
CA ASP A 143 -1.77 2.36 6.38
C ASP A 143 -2.94 3.21 5.90
N LEU A 144 -3.15 3.25 4.59
CA LEU A 144 -4.16 4.09 3.94
C LEU A 144 -5.37 3.28 3.45
N PHE A 145 -5.33 1.95 3.56
CA PHE A 145 -6.36 1.04 3.04
C PHE A 145 -7.73 1.24 3.70
N GLY A 146 -8.77 1.26 2.84
CA GLY A 146 -10.18 1.28 3.25
C GLY A 146 -10.73 2.65 3.65
N ARG A 147 -9.98 3.74 3.46
CA ARG A 147 -10.33 5.07 4.03
C ARG A 147 -10.67 6.16 3.01
N GLY A 148 -10.87 5.80 1.74
CA GLY A 148 -11.28 6.73 0.68
C GLY A 148 -10.18 7.69 0.21
N ILE A 149 -8.92 7.42 0.55
CA ILE A 149 -7.76 8.15 0.02
C ILE A 149 -7.18 7.29 -1.11
N ASP A 150 -7.32 7.77 -2.34
CA ASP A 150 -6.66 7.13 -3.48
C ASP A 150 -5.39 7.92 -3.82
N ILE A 151 -4.24 7.32 -3.53
CA ILE A 151 -2.97 7.88 -3.95
C ILE A 151 -2.64 7.24 -5.28
N GLU A 152 -2.96 7.95 -6.34
CA GLU A 152 -2.64 7.59 -7.71
C GLU A 152 -1.45 8.44 -8.17
N HIS A 153 -0.58 7.87 -9.01
CA HIS A 153 0.56 8.55 -9.65
C HIS A 153 1.78 8.87 -8.77
N VAL A 154 2.00 8.11 -7.69
CA VAL A 154 3.30 8.18 -6.99
C VAL A 154 4.34 7.35 -7.72
N ASN A 155 5.56 7.87 -7.81
CA ASN A 155 6.65 7.20 -8.52
C ASN A 155 7.30 6.13 -7.63
N ILE A 156 7.44 6.44 -6.34
CA ILE A 156 8.20 5.62 -5.41
C ILE A 156 7.34 5.31 -4.18
N VAL A 157 7.31 4.04 -3.80
CA VAL A 157 6.80 3.55 -2.52
C VAL A 157 7.96 2.98 -1.72
N ILE A 158 8.13 3.45 -0.48
CA ILE A 158 9.15 2.95 0.45
C ILE A 158 8.44 2.30 1.63
N ASN A 159 8.63 1.00 1.82
CA ASN A 159 8.27 0.33 3.06
C ASN A 159 9.42 0.50 4.06
N PHE A 160 9.40 1.61 4.81
CA PHE A 160 10.39 1.87 5.87
C PHE A 160 10.28 0.84 6.98
N ASP A 161 9.04 0.47 7.32
CA ASP A 161 8.73 -0.74 8.07
C ASP A 161 7.97 -1.72 7.16
N LEU A 162 8.43 -2.97 7.10
CA LEU A 162 7.74 -4.03 6.38
C LEU A 162 6.30 -4.19 6.90
N PRO A 163 5.34 -4.52 6.02
CA PRO A 163 3.96 -4.76 6.41
C PRO A 163 3.82 -6.04 7.25
N GLU A 164 2.65 -6.27 7.84
CA GLU A 164 2.37 -7.46 8.64
C GLU A 164 2.00 -8.68 7.77
N SER A 165 1.69 -8.46 6.48
CA SER A 165 1.27 -9.52 5.56
C SER A 165 1.62 -9.21 4.10
N SER A 166 1.67 -10.27 3.29
CA SER A 166 1.88 -10.16 1.84
C SER A 166 0.73 -9.44 1.12
N ASP A 167 -0.50 -9.58 1.59
CA ASP A 167 -1.65 -8.81 1.07
C ASP A 167 -1.47 -7.31 1.30
N GLN A 168 -1.03 -6.92 2.49
CA GLN A 168 -0.78 -5.52 2.83
C GLN A 168 0.41 -4.95 2.03
N TYR A 169 1.44 -5.75 1.76
CA TYR A 169 2.53 -5.36 0.87
C TYR A 169 2.01 -4.99 -0.52
N LEU A 170 1.27 -5.91 -1.16
CA LEU A 170 0.70 -5.69 -2.50
C LEU A 170 -0.15 -4.43 -2.54
N HIS A 171 -0.98 -4.27 -1.52
CA HIS A 171 -1.81 -3.12 -1.32
C HIS A 171 -0.99 -1.82 -1.30
N ARG A 172 0.10 -1.76 -0.51
CA ARG A 172 0.99 -0.60 -0.38
C ARG A 172 1.71 -0.29 -1.68
N VAL A 173 2.33 -1.28 -2.32
CA VAL A 173 3.14 -1.08 -3.52
C VAL A 173 2.30 -0.85 -4.78
N GLY A 174 1.08 -1.37 -4.83
CA GLY A 174 0.10 -1.11 -5.89
C GLY A 174 -0.41 0.33 -5.98
N ARG A 175 0.16 1.25 -5.18
CA ARG A 175 -0.02 2.71 -5.31
C ARG A 175 0.92 3.32 -6.34
N ALA A 176 2.05 2.67 -6.61
CA ALA A 176 2.93 2.98 -7.73
C ALA A 176 2.63 2.05 -8.93
N GLY A 177 2.98 2.49 -10.14
CA GLY A 177 2.89 1.65 -11.35
C GLY A 177 1.46 1.28 -11.82
N ARG A 178 0.45 2.12 -11.54
CA ARG A 178 -0.95 1.87 -11.98
C ARG A 178 -1.18 2.31 -13.44
N PHE A 179 -2.03 1.61 -14.17
CA PHE A 179 -2.42 1.93 -15.56
C PHE A 179 -1.27 1.92 -16.58
N GLY A 180 -0.30 1.01 -16.40
CA GLY A 180 0.84 0.87 -17.31
C GLY A 180 1.92 1.93 -17.12
N THR A 181 1.85 2.70 -16.03
CA THR A 181 2.95 3.58 -15.61
C THR A 181 4.06 2.78 -14.95
N LYS A 182 5.27 3.34 -14.96
CA LYS A 182 6.40 2.78 -14.25
C LYS A 182 6.39 3.22 -12.79
N GLY A 183 6.97 2.42 -11.91
CA GLY A 183 7.13 2.77 -10.51
C GLY A 183 8.25 2.00 -9.84
N LEU A 184 8.63 2.44 -8.65
CA LEU A 184 9.66 1.84 -7.81
C LEU A 184 9.07 1.51 -6.43
N ALA A 185 9.32 0.31 -5.94
CA ALA A 185 9.06 -0.07 -4.56
C ALA A 185 10.35 -0.51 -3.89
N ILE A 186 10.65 0.06 -2.72
CA ILE A 186 11.82 -0.30 -1.92
C ILE A 186 11.33 -0.75 -0.54
N ALA A 187 11.82 -1.88 -0.04
CA ALA A 187 11.51 -2.37 1.30
C ALA A 187 12.75 -2.43 2.19
N PHE A 188 12.68 -1.88 3.40
CA PHE A 188 13.75 -1.99 4.38
C PHE A 188 13.56 -3.24 5.23
N CYS A 189 14.59 -4.08 5.30
CA CYS A 189 14.61 -5.34 6.02
C CYS A 189 15.74 -5.34 7.07
N ASP A 190 15.40 -5.55 8.34
CA ASP A 190 16.33 -5.60 9.48
C ASP A 190 16.91 -7.03 9.69
N ASN A 191 16.92 -7.86 8.63
CA ASN A 191 17.36 -9.27 8.62
C ASN A 191 16.78 -10.15 9.75
N LYS A 192 15.70 -9.73 10.40
CA LYS A 192 14.97 -10.56 11.35
C LYS A 192 14.34 -11.70 10.60
N LYS A 193 14.36 -12.90 11.19
CA LYS A 193 13.78 -14.10 10.58
C LYS A 193 12.35 -13.86 10.07
N GLU A 194 11.52 -13.20 10.87
CA GLU A 194 10.12 -12.88 10.49
C GLU A 194 10.01 -11.98 9.26
N GLU A 195 10.94 -11.02 9.09
CA GLU A 195 10.96 -10.09 7.95
C GLU A 195 11.48 -10.78 6.67
N VAL A 196 12.47 -11.65 6.81
CA VAL A 196 12.99 -12.48 5.71
C VAL A 196 11.93 -13.47 5.24
N ASP A 197 11.30 -14.20 6.17
CA ASP A 197 10.22 -15.15 5.88
C ASP A 197 9.04 -14.44 5.18
N LEU A 198 8.73 -13.20 5.57
CA LEU A 198 7.71 -12.39 4.91
C LEU A 198 8.10 -11.99 3.48
N LEU A 199 9.33 -11.56 3.25
CA LEU A 199 9.82 -11.23 1.90
C LEU A 199 9.78 -12.45 0.99
N GLU A 200 10.25 -13.61 1.46
CA GLU A 200 10.13 -14.88 0.73
C GLU A 200 8.67 -15.24 0.43
N SER A 201 7.78 -15.06 1.41
CA SER A 201 6.33 -15.26 1.23
C SER A 201 5.74 -14.35 0.15
N ILE A 202 6.15 -13.08 0.10
CA ILE A 202 5.74 -12.12 -0.93
C ILE A 202 6.23 -12.58 -2.31
N GLN A 203 7.51 -12.90 -2.44
CA GLN A 203 8.11 -13.35 -3.70
C GLN A 203 7.42 -14.60 -4.24
N ASN A 204 7.23 -15.62 -3.39
CA ASN A 204 6.57 -16.86 -3.76
C ASN A 204 5.09 -16.66 -4.12
N ARG A 205 4.37 -15.82 -3.36
CA ARG A 205 2.93 -15.62 -3.56
C ARG A 205 2.61 -14.86 -4.84
N PHE A 206 3.47 -13.91 -5.23
CA PHE A 206 3.23 -13.05 -6.38
C PHE A 206 4.14 -13.36 -7.57
N GLU A 207 5.00 -14.37 -7.46
CA GLU A 207 6.01 -14.73 -8.48
C GLU A 207 6.83 -13.52 -8.93
N VAL A 208 7.25 -12.70 -7.95
CA VAL A 208 8.08 -11.51 -8.17
C VAL A 208 9.46 -11.74 -7.58
N ASP A 209 10.48 -11.29 -8.29
CA ASP A 209 11.85 -11.22 -7.76
C ASP A 209 12.05 -9.85 -7.11
N ILE A 210 12.28 -9.83 -5.81
CA ILE A 210 12.61 -8.61 -5.06
C ILE A 210 14.10 -8.69 -4.79
N GLU A 211 14.87 -8.12 -5.71
CA GLU A 211 16.33 -8.13 -5.64
C GLU A 211 16.84 -7.16 -4.57
N GLU A 212 18.09 -7.34 -4.13
CA GLU A 212 18.76 -6.33 -3.33
C GLU A 212 18.94 -5.05 -4.15
N LEU A 213 18.75 -3.89 -3.51
CA LEU A 213 18.86 -2.59 -4.16
C LEU A 213 20.29 -2.41 -4.72
N PRO A 214 20.46 -2.23 -6.05
CA PRO A 214 21.77 -1.95 -6.62
C PRO A 214 22.25 -0.55 -6.25
N ASP A 215 23.56 -0.31 -6.38
CA ASP A 215 24.16 1.01 -6.12
C ASP A 215 23.59 2.12 -7.03
N HIS A 216 23.18 1.73 -8.25
CA HIS A 216 22.62 2.63 -9.24
C HIS A 216 21.35 2.05 -9.85
N ILE A 217 20.29 2.86 -9.91
CA ILE A 217 19.05 2.56 -10.62
C ILE A 217 18.87 3.61 -11.70
N ASP A 218 18.68 3.18 -12.94
CA ASP A 218 18.34 4.10 -14.04
C ASP A 218 16.92 4.67 -13.84
N PRO A 219 16.76 6.01 -13.71
CA PRO A 219 15.45 6.66 -13.57
C PRO A 219 14.45 6.27 -14.66
N SER A 220 14.92 5.96 -15.88
CA SER A 220 14.07 5.54 -17.00
C SER A 220 13.31 4.24 -16.71
N THR A 221 13.77 3.44 -15.75
CA THR A 221 13.16 2.14 -15.39
C THR A 221 11.93 2.29 -14.50
N TYR A 222 11.80 3.40 -13.77
CA TYR A 222 10.72 3.63 -12.81
C TYR A 222 10.02 4.98 -12.95
N MET A 223 10.52 5.88 -13.80
CA MET A 223 9.87 7.13 -14.18
C MET A 223 9.35 7.06 -15.62
N VAL A 224 8.22 7.73 -15.86
CA VAL A 224 7.72 7.99 -17.20
C VAL A 224 8.37 9.30 -17.67
N ALA A 225 8.94 9.30 -18.88
CA ALA A 225 9.51 10.49 -19.52
C ALA A 225 8.45 11.56 -19.79
#